data_AF-A0A932H5R0-F1
#
_entry.id   AF-A0A932H5R0-F1
#
_cell.length_a   1.000
_cell.length_b   1.000
_cell.length_c   1.000
_cell.angle_alpha   90.00
_cell.angle_beta   90.00
_cell.angle_gamma   90.00
#
_symmetry.space_group_name_H-M   'P 1'
#
loop_
_entity.id
_entity.type
_entity.pdbx_description
1 polymer ?
#
loop_
_entity_poly.entity_id
_entity_poly.type
_entity_poly.pdbx_seq_one_letter_code
_entity_poly.pdbx_strand_id
1 'polypeptide(L)'
;MNWFPENVSTFGGEIDSLFYLILYITGAWFILTEGLIVFFLIRYRRRQGSKAAYLPGETLRQLSWILVPCVAVLILDLWLDFRGADVWAKIKRQVPPSALVIQITGKQFNWEIVYPGPDGKFGTEDDL
;
A
#
# COMPACT_ATOMS: atom_id res chain seq x y z
N MET A 1 -13.38 -12.47 6.07
CA MET A 1 -12.14 -12.99 5.46
C MET A 1 -11.05 -12.85 6.52
N ASN A 2 -10.63 -13.93 7.16
CA ASN A 2 -9.58 -13.89 8.19
C ASN A 2 -8.26 -14.35 7.57
N TRP A 3 -7.73 -13.54 6.64
CA TRP A 3 -6.37 -13.72 6.13
C TRP A 3 -5.37 -13.12 7.11
N PHE A 4 -5.66 -11.95 7.69
CA PHE A 4 -4.75 -11.33 8.66
C PHE A 4 -4.60 -12.17 9.93
N PRO A 5 -3.38 -12.18 10.52
CA PRO A 5 -3.17 -12.75 11.84
C PRO A 5 -4.07 -12.03 12.86
N GLU A 6 -4.33 -12.70 13.98
CA GLU A 6 -5.11 -12.09 15.05
C GLU A 6 -4.48 -10.77 15.49
N ASN A 7 -5.31 -9.73 15.54
CA ASN A 7 -4.81 -8.43 15.92
C ASN A 7 -4.56 -8.36 17.43
N VAL A 8 -3.29 -8.33 17.81
CA VAL A 8 -2.81 -8.21 19.20
C VAL A 8 -2.43 -6.77 19.58
N SER A 9 -2.53 -5.82 18.65
CA SER A 9 -2.17 -4.41 18.85
C SER A 9 -3.40 -3.50 18.75
N THR A 10 -3.41 -2.42 19.52
CA THR A 10 -4.43 -1.36 19.38
C THR A 10 -4.40 -0.71 17.98
N PHE A 11 -3.28 -0.83 17.24
CA PHE A 11 -3.14 -0.29 15.89
C PHE A 11 -3.59 -1.23 14.76
N GLY A 12 -3.66 -2.55 15.00
CA GLY A 12 -3.83 -3.48 13.88
C GLY A 12 -5.17 -3.33 13.15
N GLY A 13 -6.24 -2.95 13.85
CA GLY A 13 -7.54 -2.71 13.22
C GLY A 13 -7.52 -1.51 12.26
N GLU A 14 -6.76 -0.46 12.58
CA GLU A 14 -6.56 0.69 11.69
C GLU A 14 -5.74 0.28 10.45
N ILE A 15 -4.70 -0.55 10.63
CA ILE A 15 -3.87 -1.08 9.54
C ILE A 15 -4.69 -1.97 8.61
N ASP A 16 -5.45 -2.91 9.16
CA ASP A 16 -6.29 -3.84 8.38
C ASP A 16 -7.34 -3.07 7.58
N SER A 17 -7.96 -2.04 8.18
CA SER A 17 -8.93 -1.17 7.49
C SER A 17 -8.30 -0.43 6.31
N LEU A 18 -7.12 0.17 6.49
CA LEU A 18 -6.37 0.81 5.40
C LEU A 18 -6.01 -0.19 4.31
N PHE A 19 -5.60 -1.41 4.67
CA PHE A 19 -5.33 -2.46 3.70
C PHE A 19 -6.56 -2.79 2.87
N TYR A 20 -7.71 -3.03 3.51
CA TYR A 20 -8.95 -3.33 2.79
C TYR A 20 -9.38 -2.19 1.89
N LEU A 21 -9.25 -0.94 2.33
CA LEU A 21 -9.53 0.24 1.51
C LEU A 21 -8.70 0.24 0.22
N ILE A 22 -7.37 0.06 0.34
CA ILE A 22 -6.45 0.00 -0.81
C ILE A 22 -6.80 -1.20 -1.70
N LEU A 23 -7.06 -2.37 -1.11
CA LEU A 23 -7.42 -3.59 -1.83
C LEU A 23 -8.68 -3.41 -2.67
N TYR A 24 -9.73 -2.80 -2.11
CA TYR A 24 -10.98 -2.58 -2.85
C TYR A 24 -10.82 -1.55 -3.96
N ILE A 25 -10.11 -0.45 -3.70
CA ILE A 25 -9.88 0.59 -4.73
C ILE A 25 -9.05 0.01 -5.88
N THR A 26 -7.90 -0.61 -5.57
CA THR A 26 -7.01 -1.19 -6.60
C THR A 26 -7.68 -2.37 -7.32
N GLY A 27 -8.38 -3.23 -6.58
CA GLY A 27 -9.14 -4.35 -7.14
C GLY A 27 -10.25 -3.89 -8.08
N ALA A 28 -11.00 -2.83 -7.76
CA ALA A 28 -12.02 -2.30 -8.65
C ALA A 28 -11.44 -1.80 -9.98
N TRP A 29 -10.33 -1.04 -9.92
CA TRP A 29 -9.64 -0.56 -11.11
C TRP A 29 -9.04 -1.71 -11.92
N PHE A 30 -8.45 -2.70 -11.26
CA PHE A 30 -7.92 -3.90 -11.91
C PHE A 30 -8.99 -4.65 -12.70
N ILE A 31 -10.15 -4.91 -12.08
CA ILE A 31 -11.26 -5.59 -12.77
C ILE A 31 -11.79 -4.75 -13.95
N LEU A 32 -11.87 -3.42 -13.79
CA LEU A 32 -12.27 -2.53 -14.87
C LEU A 32 -11.28 -2.57 -16.05
N THR A 33 -9.97 -2.47 -15.79
CA THR A 33 -8.95 -2.47 -16.84
C THR A 33 -8.86 -3.81 -17.55
N GLU A 34 -8.84 -4.91 -16.81
CA GLU A 34 -8.84 -6.26 -17.37
C GLU A 34 -10.12 -6.52 -18.17
N GLY A 35 -11.27 -6.09 -17.66
CA GLY A 35 -12.55 -6.18 -18.36
C GLY A 35 -12.55 -5.43 -19.70
N LEU A 36 -11.99 -4.22 -19.74
CA LEU A 36 -11.85 -3.43 -20.97
C LEU A 36 -10.88 -4.08 -21.97
N ILE A 37 -9.76 -4.62 -21.49
CA ILE A 37 -8.80 -5.34 -22.34
C ILE A 37 -9.48 -6.56 -22.96
N VAL A 38 -10.12 -7.41 -22.15
CA VAL A 38 -10.85 -8.59 -22.63
C VAL A 38 -11.96 -8.20 -23.60
N PHE A 39 -12.73 -7.15 -23.30
CA PHE A 39 -13.75 -6.62 -24.19
C PHE A 39 -13.16 -6.21 -25.55
N PHE A 40 -12.07 -5.45 -25.57
CA PHE A 40 -11.43 -5.03 -26.83
C PHE A 40 -10.81 -6.19 -27.60
N LEU A 41 -10.23 -7.18 -26.90
CA LEU A 41 -9.74 -8.41 -27.54
C LEU A 41 -10.87 -9.16 -28.27
N ILE A 42 -12.06 -9.23 -27.69
CA ILE A 42 -13.22 -9.90 -28.30
C ILE A 42 -13.83 -9.03 -29.41
N ARG A 43 -14.06 -7.74 -29.13
CA ARG A 43 -14.78 -6.81 -30.01
C ARG A 43 -13.99 -6.41 -31.25
N TYR A 44 -12.67 -6.31 -31.13
CA TYR A 44 -11.75 -5.94 -32.22
C TYR A 44 -10.87 -7.12 -32.67
N ARG A 45 -11.27 -8.36 -32.35
CA ARG A 45 -10.61 -9.55 -32.86
C ARG A 45 -10.54 -9.53 -34.38
N ARG A 46 -9.38 -9.88 -34.94
CA ARG A 46 -9.14 -9.95 -36.39
C ARG A 46 -10.20 -10.82 -37.08
N ARG A 47 -10.85 -10.28 -38.11
CA ARG A 47 -11.77 -10.99 -39.01
C ARG A 47 -11.29 -10.83 -40.46
N GLN A 48 -11.54 -11.82 -41.31
CA GLN A 48 -11.21 -11.70 -42.73
C GLN A 48 -11.90 -10.47 -43.33
N GLY A 49 -11.15 -9.65 -44.06
CA GLY A 49 -11.62 -8.38 -44.64
C GLY A 49 -11.55 -7.15 -43.73
N SER A 50 -11.23 -7.29 -42.43
CA SER A 50 -11.04 -6.16 -41.52
C SER A 50 -9.60 -5.64 -41.60
N LYS A 51 -9.42 -4.38 -42.02
CA LYS A 51 -8.15 -3.65 -41.93
C LYS A 51 -8.16 -2.78 -40.68
N ALA A 52 -7.03 -2.71 -39.98
CA ALA A 52 -6.87 -1.81 -38.84
C ALA A 52 -6.96 -0.36 -39.31
N ALA A 53 -7.73 0.47 -38.60
CA ALA A 53 -7.78 1.90 -38.88
C ALA A 53 -6.49 2.55 -38.36
N TYR A 54 -5.83 3.33 -39.22
CA TYR A 54 -4.71 4.17 -38.80
C TYR A 54 -5.27 5.47 -38.22
N LEU A 55 -5.09 5.66 -36.92
CA LEU A 55 -5.48 6.88 -36.21
C LEU A 55 -4.21 7.66 -35.88
N PRO A 56 -3.92 8.77 -36.59
CA PRO A 56 -2.79 9.63 -36.23
C PRO A 56 -3.01 10.22 -34.83
N GLY A 57 -2.01 10.03 -33.97
CA GLY A 57 -2.02 10.37 -32.54
C GLY A 57 -1.85 11.86 -32.23
N GLU A 58 -2.31 12.75 -33.11
CA GLU A 58 -1.91 14.17 -33.12
C GLU A 58 -2.96 15.09 -32.48
N THR A 59 -4.08 14.56 -31.99
CA THR A 59 -5.20 15.39 -31.54
C THR A 59 -5.23 15.57 -30.03
N LEU A 60 -5.46 16.80 -29.55
CA LEU A 60 -5.63 17.11 -28.11
C LEU A 60 -6.70 16.26 -27.41
N ARG A 61 -7.72 15.80 -28.14
CA ARG A 61 -8.74 14.88 -27.63
C ARG A 61 -8.16 13.51 -27.25
N GLN A 62 -7.13 13.05 -27.96
CA GLN A 62 -6.42 11.82 -27.63
C GLN A 62 -5.56 11.99 -26.35
N LEU A 63 -5.04 13.19 -26.13
CA LEU A 63 -4.32 13.47 -24.89
C LEU A 63 -5.27 13.53 -23.69
N SER A 64 -6.47 14.11 -23.87
CA SER A 64 -7.46 14.27 -22.79
C SER A 64 -7.92 12.93 -22.19
N TRP A 65 -8.13 11.87 -22.98
CA TRP A 65 -8.55 10.58 -22.44
C TRP A 65 -7.45 9.83 -21.68
N ILE A 66 -6.19 10.24 -21.79
CA ILE A 66 -5.07 9.73 -20.98
C ILE A 66 -4.95 10.57 -19.70
N LEU A 67 -4.99 11.90 -19.85
CA LEU A 67 -4.84 12.85 -18.74
C LEU A 67 -5.95 12.72 -17.70
N VAL A 68 -7.21 12.53 -18.11
CA VAL A 68 -8.34 12.40 -17.18
C VAL A 68 -8.19 11.19 -16.24
N PRO A 69 -7.95 9.95 -16.71
CA PRO A 69 -7.66 8.83 -15.82
C PRO A 69 -6.42 9.04 -14.97
N CYS A 70 -5.34 9.60 -15.52
CA CYS A 70 -4.13 9.89 -14.74
C CYS A 70 -4.40 10.84 -13.57
N VAL A 71 -5.13 11.93 -13.81
CA VAL A 71 -5.49 12.89 -12.75
C VAL A 71 -6.43 12.25 -11.73
N ALA A 72 -7.39 11.43 -12.16
CA ALA A 72 -8.28 10.73 -11.24
C ALA A 72 -7.51 9.77 -10.32
N VAL A 73 -6.53 9.02 -10.85
CA VAL A 73 -5.66 8.16 -10.05
C VAL A 73 -4.82 8.99 -9.08
N LEU A 74 -4.20 10.08 -9.52
CA LEU A 74 -3.40 10.96 -8.65
C LEU A 74 -4.22 11.56 -7.50
N ILE A 75 -5.47 11.96 -7.74
CA ILE A 75 -6.34 12.49 -6.69
C ILE A 75 -6.67 11.41 -5.65
N LEU A 76 -6.98 10.19 -6.09
CA LEU A 76 -7.25 9.07 -5.20
C LEU A 76 -6.01 8.68 -4.38
N ASP A 77 -4.85 8.68 -5.01
CA ASP A 77 -3.56 8.38 -4.39
C ASP A 77 -3.21 9.41 -3.30
N LEU A 78 -3.29 10.70 -3.63
CA LEU A 78 -3.09 11.78 -2.66
C LEU A 78 -4.09 11.67 -1.49
N TRP A 79 -5.36 11.37 -1.77
CA TRP A 79 -6.36 11.20 -0.72
C TRP A 79 -6.05 10.02 0.21
N LEU A 80 -5.56 8.90 -0.33
CA LEU A 80 -5.08 7.75 0.45
C LEU A 80 -3.87 8.13 1.30
N ASP A 81 -2.90 8.84 0.74
CA ASP A 81 -1.71 9.32 1.46
C ASP A 81 -2.08 10.21 2.64
N PHE A 82 -3.00 11.16 2.44
CA PHE A 82 -3.49 12.01 3.52
C PHE A 82 -4.17 11.20 4.64
N ARG A 83 -4.96 10.18 4.29
CA ARG A 83 -5.60 9.28 5.28
C ARG A 83 -4.60 8.37 5.98
N GLY A 84 -3.55 7.93 5.28
CA GLY A 84 -2.49 7.09 5.82
C GLY A 84 -1.52 7.85 6.73
N ALA A 85 -1.33 9.14 6.49
CA ALA A 85 -0.40 9.98 7.24
C ALA A 85 -0.73 10.05 8.74
N ASP A 86 -2.01 10.11 9.10
CA ASP A 86 -2.46 10.14 10.51
C ASP A 86 -2.14 8.83 11.23
N VAL A 87 -2.45 7.69 10.58
CA VAL A 87 -2.14 6.36 11.11
C VAL A 87 -0.63 6.18 11.24
N TRP A 88 0.14 6.59 10.24
CA TRP A 88 1.60 6.57 10.28
C TRP A 88 2.16 7.42 11.42
N ALA A 89 1.67 8.64 11.60
CA ALA A 89 2.10 9.53 12.67
C ALA A 89 1.82 8.93 14.05
N LYS A 90 0.63 8.35 14.24
CA LYS A 90 0.24 7.70 15.49
C LYS A 90 1.13 6.50 15.82
N ILE A 91 1.43 5.65 14.83
CA ILE A 91 2.24 4.43 15.02
C ILE A 91 3.72 4.75 15.23
N LYS A 92 4.29 5.68 14.43
CA LYS A 92 5.75 5.88 14.37
C LYS A 92 6.28 7.01 15.23
N ARG A 93 5.46 8.00 15.61
CA ARG A 93 5.92 9.20 16.33
C ARG A 93 5.53 9.22 17.80
N GLN A 94 4.50 8.49 18.21
CA GLN A 94 4.00 8.51 19.58
C GLN A 94 4.46 7.25 20.33
N VAL A 95 5.57 7.36 21.05
CA VAL A 95 6.00 6.32 21.99
C VAL A 95 5.41 6.64 23.36
N PRO A 96 4.63 5.74 23.98
CA PRO A 96 4.13 5.95 25.34
C PRO A 96 5.29 6.16 26.33
N PRO A 97 5.16 7.05 27.33
CA PRO A 97 6.19 7.22 28.36
C PRO A 97 6.47 5.95 29.17
N SER A 98 5.50 5.02 29.23
CA SER A 98 5.62 3.73 29.90
C SER A 98 6.09 2.60 28.98
N ALA A 99 6.61 2.91 27.79
CA ALA A 99 7.08 1.90 26.85
C ALA A 99 8.35 1.21 27.37
N LEU A 100 8.36 -0.13 27.32
CA LEU A 100 9.58 -0.90 27.55
C LEU A 100 10.53 -0.69 26.37
N VAL A 101 11.74 -0.22 26.66
CA VAL A 101 12.81 -0.09 25.66
C VAL A 101 13.61 -1.39 25.66
N ILE A 102 13.81 -1.99 24.49
CA ILE A 102 14.64 -3.17 24.29
C ILE A 102 15.64 -2.91 23.18
N GLN A 103 16.84 -3.47 23.30
CA GLN A 103 17.85 -3.43 22.25
C GLN A 103 17.83 -4.76 21.49
N ILE A 104 17.75 -4.68 20.16
CA ILE A 104 17.74 -5.87 19.29
C ILE A 104 18.94 -5.78 18.33
N THR A 105 19.82 -6.78 18.39
CA THR A 105 20.99 -6.90 17.52
C THR A 105 20.82 -8.10 16.59
N GLY A 106 20.83 -7.85 15.27
CA GLY A 106 20.80 -8.89 14.25
C GLY A 106 22.18 -9.50 14.01
N LYS A 107 22.28 -10.83 14.09
CA LYS A 107 23.46 -11.65 13.78
C LYS A 107 23.12 -12.68 12.68
N GLN A 108 24.11 -13.23 11.99
CA GLN A 108 23.88 -14.36 11.07
C GLN A 108 24.00 -15.69 11.85
N PHE A 109 22.99 -16.55 11.96
CA PHE A 109 21.54 -16.37 11.72
C PHE A 109 20.83 -16.39 13.07
N ASN A 110 20.96 -15.30 13.84
CA ASN A 110 20.44 -15.19 15.20
C ASN A 110 20.00 -13.74 15.50
N TRP A 111 19.12 -13.57 16.48
CA TRP A 111 18.78 -12.28 17.06
C TRP A 111 19.17 -12.28 18.53
N GLU A 112 19.87 -11.25 18.96
CA GLU A 112 20.18 -11.01 20.36
C GLU A 112 19.28 -9.87 20.86
N ILE A 113 18.53 -10.15 21.92
CA ILE A 113 17.58 -9.21 22.53
C ILE A 113 18.12 -8.93 23.92
N VAL A 114 18.30 -7.65 24.25
CA VAL A 114 18.80 -7.18 25.54
C VAL A 114 17.75 -6.28 26.18
N TYR A 115 17.43 -6.57 27.44
CA TYR A 115 16.57 -5.76 28.27
C TYR A 115 17.44 -4.89 29.19
N PRO A 116 17.15 -3.58 29.31
CA PRO A 116 17.90 -2.72 30.21
C PRO A 116 17.64 -3.14 31.65
N GLY A 117 18.66 -3.03 32.49
CA GLY A 117 18.52 -3.20 33.94
C GLY A 117 17.64 -2.11 34.57
N PRO A 118 17.46 -2.12 35.91
CA PRO A 118 16.71 -1.09 36.62
C PRO A 118 17.19 0.34 36.40
N ASP A 119 18.42 0.53 35.93
CA ASP A 119 19.02 1.82 35.63
C ASP A 119 18.58 2.41 34.27
N GLY A 120 17.90 1.60 33.43
CA GLY A 120 17.38 2.00 32.13
C GLY A 120 18.44 2.27 31.06
N LYS A 121 19.69 1.89 31.30
CA LYS A 121 20.80 2.04 30.34
C LYS A 121 21.13 0.69 29.72
N PHE A 122 21.88 0.73 28.62
CA PHE A 122 22.38 -0.45 27.94
C PHE A 122 23.91 -0.47 28.04
N GLY A 123 24.48 -1.66 28.10
CA GLY A 123 25.92 -1.92 28.26
C GLY A 123 26.38 -1.96 29.73
N THR A 124 25.48 -2.23 30.67
CA THR A 124 25.78 -2.29 32.12
C THR A 124 25.71 -3.73 32.64
N GLU A 125 26.27 -3.98 33.84
CA GLU A 125 26.34 -5.34 34.42
C GLU A 125 24.96 -5.92 34.81
N ASP A 126 23.93 -5.07 34.88
CA ASP A 126 22.55 -5.41 35.25
C ASP A 126 21.62 -5.66 34.05
N ASP A 127 22.14 -5.58 32.82
CA ASP A 127 21.39 -5.93 31.60
C ASP A 127 21.03 -7.43 31.55
N LEU A 128 19.84 -7.73 31.01
CA LEU A 128 19.28 -9.10 30.89
C LEU A 128 19.13 -9.58 29.45
#